data_AF-F6IT23-F1
#
_entry.id   AF-F6IT23-F1
#
_cell.length_a   1.000
_cell.length_b   1.000
_cell.length_c   1.000
_cell.angle_alpha   90.00
_cell.angle_beta   90.00
_cell.angle_gamma   90.00
#
_symmetry.space_group_name_H-M   'P 1'
#
loop_
_entity.id
_entity.type
_entity.pdbx_description
1 polymer ?
#
loop_
_entity_poly.entity_id
_entity_poly.type
_entity_poly.pdbx_seq_one_letter_code
_entity_poly.pdbx_strand_id
1 'polypeptide(L)'
;MTETRRRGAELEKAIFQATREILSKDGIEQLSFATIAERAGTSKPVLYRRWRSPLELAIAAIQDQIVTENHGRLDELELTGTTLTEDLSQVLKRYIVSIDTFNQAAVITWFQHVDQPSNPEVRALLESVKAIDAHAIDRVCQRAQKRGELKAGTLPIELKLLPFDWLRYRAFTNEPITDATLKFLIDDLLVPAYYHVLG
;
A
#
# COMPACT_ATOMS: atom_id res chain seq x y z
N MET A 1 35.67 1.16 20.41
CA MET A 1 34.34 0.63 20.77
C MET A 1 33.93 -0.32 19.67
N THR A 2 33.86 -1.62 19.95
CA THR A 2 33.54 -2.65 18.96
C THR A 2 32.06 -2.48 18.59
N GLU A 3 31.78 -1.96 17.39
CA GLU A 3 30.41 -1.89 16.87
C GLU A 3 29.83 -3.30 16.86
N THR A 4 28.83 -3.53 17.70
CA THR A 4 28.08 -4.78 17.72
C THR A 4 27.40 -4.93 16.36
N ARG A 5 27.92 -5.81 15.50
CA ARG A 5 27.30 -6.11 14.19
C ARG A 5 25.83 -6.46 14.41
N ARG A 6 24.92 -5.63 13.90
CA ARG A 6 23.48 -5.90 13.85
C ARG A 6 23.25 -7.26 13.19
N ARG A 7 22.39 -8.11 13.78
CA ARG A 7 22.08 -9.46 13.26
C ARG A 7 20.57 -9.66 13.13
N GLY A 8 20.16 -10.50 12.18
CA GLY A 8 18.75 -10.88 12.01
C GLY A 8 17.83 -9.68 11.75
N ALA A 9 16.76 -9.58 12.53
CA ALA A 9 15.71 -8.58 12.39
C ALA A 9 16.20 -7.13 12.55
N GLU A 10 17.21 -6.87 13.39
CA GLU A 10 17.77 -5.51 13.54
C GLU A 10 18.50 -5.04 12.29
N LEU A 11 19.19 -5.96 11.60
CA LEU A 11 19.85 -5.65 10.35
C LEU A 11 18.84 -5.41 9.23
N GLU A 12 17.78 -6.22 9.18
CA GLU A 12 16.69 -6.01 8.22
C GLU A 12 16.00 -4.66 8.39
N LYS A 13 15.65 -4.29 9.62
CA LYS A 13 15.08 -2.97 9.92
C LYS A 13 16.01 -1.84 9.47
N ALA A 14 17.32 -1.97 9.69
CA ALA A 14 18.30 -0.98 9.23
C ALA A 14 18.37 -0.89 7.70
N ILE A 15 18.30 -2.03 7.00
CA ILE A 15 18.26 -2.08 5.53
C ILE A 15 16.99 -1.41 5.01
N PHE A 16 15.83 -1.75 5.56
CA PHE A 16 14.55 -1.16 5.15
C PHE A 16 14.52 0.34 5.42
N GLN A 17 14.98 0.76 6.60
CA GLN A 17 15.07 2.18 6.94
C GLN A 17 15.98 2.94 5.98
N ALA A 18 17.19 2.45 5.72
CA ALA A 18 18.12 3.06 4.77
C ALA A 18 17.52 3.16 3.35
N THR A 19 16.81 2.12 2.92
CA THR A 19 16.16 2.07 1.62
C THR A 19 15.09 3.15 1.49
N ARG A 20 14.22 3.29 2.51
CA ARG A 20 13.18 4.33 2.56
C ARG A 20 13.77 5.74 2.59
N GLU A 21 14.87 5.95 3.32
CA GLU A 21 15.55 7.25 3.37
C GLU A 21 16.17 7.65 2.03
N ILE A 22 16.73 6.69 1.28
CA ILE A 22 17.21 6.95 -0.09
C ILE A 22 16.04 7.37 -0.98
N LEU A 23 14.94 6.62 -0.94
CA LEU A 23 13.76 6.94 -1.75
C LEU A 23 13.18 8.31 -1.46
N SER A 24 13.11 8.72 -0.18
CA SER A 24 12.51 9.99 0.22
C SER A 24 13.42 11.21 0.02
N LYS A 25 14.74 11.06 0.22
CA LYS A 25 15.70 12.18 0.14
C LYS A 25 16.40 12.30 -1.21
N ASP A 26 16.77 11.16 -1.78
CA ASP A 26 17.70 11.08 -2.91
C ASP A 26 16.99 10.62 -4.20
N GLY A 27 15.78 10.06 -4.09
CA GLY A 27 14.97 9.56 -5.20
C GLY A 27 15.37 8.17 -5.68
N ILE A 28 14.55 7.61 -6.57
CA ILE A 28 14.73 6.24 -7.08
C ILE A 28 16.00 6.08 -7.92
N GLU A 29 16.49 7.14 -8.57
CA GLU A 29 17.72 7.10 -9.37
C GLU A 29 18.97 6.74 -8.54
N GLN A 30 18.96 7.07 -7.25
CA GLN A 30 20.04 6.76 -6.31
C GLN A 30 19.87 5.40 -5.63
N LEU A 31 18.82 4.66 -5.98
CA LEU A 31 18.53 3.36 -5.40
C LEU A 31 19.46 2.28 -5.97
N SER A 32 20.45 1.86 -5.18
CA SER A 32 21.34 0.76 -5.55
C SER A 32 21.71 -0.07 -4.33
N PHE A 33 22.11 -1.32 -4.52
CA PHE A 33 22.65 -2.11 -3.40
C PHE A 33 23.94 -1.50 -2.82
N ALA A 34 24.65 -0.65 -3.56
CA ALA A 34 25.81 0.06 -3.02
C ALA A 34 25.39 1.10 -1.99
N THR A 35 24.52 2.03 -2.41
CA THR A 35 24.02 3.14 -1.58
C THR A 35 23.23 2.60 -0.38
N ILE A 36 22.41 1.56 -0.58
CA ILE A 36 21.67 0.92 0.51
C ILE A 36 22.62 0.22 1.50
N ALA A 37 23.61 -0.54 1.02
CA ALA A 37 24.52 -1.27 1.91
C ALA A 37 25.36 -0.30 2.76
N GLU A 38 25.86 0.77 2.15
CA GLU A 38 26.59 1.84 2.83
C GLU A 38 25.75 2.48 3.93
N ARG A 39 24.54 2.95 3.60
CA ARG A 39 23.68 3.64 4.57
C ARG A 39 23.13 2.72 5.66
N ALA A 40 22.89 1.45 5.36
CA ALA A 40 22.43 0.45 6.33
C ALA A 40 23.56 -0.10 7.22
N GLY A 41 24.83 0.21 6.94
CA GLY A 41 25.99 -0.34 7.65
C GLY A 41 26.16 -1.85 7.40
N THR A 42 25.94 -2.31 6.17
CA THR A 42 26.06 -3.71 5.76
C THR A 42 26.87 -3.86 4.46
N SER A 43 26.86 -5.05 3.86
CA SER A 43 27.60 -5.34 2.63
C SER A 43 26.67 -5.79 1.50
N LYS A 44 27.04 -5.47 0.25
CA LYS A 44 26.28 -5.88 -0.95
C LYS A 44 25.95 -7.37 -0.99
N PRO A 45 26.86 -8.32 -0.65
CA PRO A 45 26.53 -9.75 -0.65
C PRO A 45 25.38 -10.13 0.29
N VAL A 46 25.19 -9.40 1.40
CA VAL A 46 24.05 -9.63 2.30
C VAL A 46 22.73 -9.28 1.61
N LEU A 47 22.72 -8.21 0.81
CA LEU A 47 21.54 -7.77 0.06
C LEU A 47 21.23 -8.72 -1.11
N TYR A 48 22.23 -9.03 -1.95
CA TYR A 48 22.09 -9.93 -3.10
C TYR A 48 21.58 -11.33 -2.73
N ARG A 49 21.82 -11.81 -1.50
CA ARG A 49 21.31 -13.11 -1.04
C ARG A 49 19.80 -13.12 -0.81
N ARG A 50 19.22 -11.95 -0.51
CA ARG A 50 17.83 -11.80 -0.06
C ARG A 50 16.93 -11.19 -1.13
N TRP A 51 17.47 -10.27 -1.92
CA TRP A 51 16.74 -9.54 -2.95
C TRP A 51 17.51 -9.62 -4.27
N ARG A 52 16.79 -9.81 -5.36
CA ARG A 52 17.33 -9.91 -6.73
C ARG A 52 17.65 -8.54 -7.31
N SER A 53 16.94 -7.50 -6.88
CA SER A 53 17.18 -6.12 -7.29
C SER A 53 17.02 -5.10 -6.14
N PRO A 54 17.62 -3.90 -6.26
CA PRO A 54 17.39 -2.80 -5.31
C PRO A 54 15.91 -2.38 -5.27
N LEU A 55 15.20 -2.52 -6.39
CA LEU A 55 13.78 -2.22 -6.48
C LEU A 55 12.94 -3.23 -5.68
N GLU A 56 13.26 -4.53 -5.78
CA GLU A 56 12.63 -5.56 -4.94
C GLU A 56 12.83 -5.26 -3.43
N LEU A 57 14.02 -4.80 -3.06
CA LEU A 57 14.29 -4.39 -1.68
C LEU A 57 13.52 -3.14 -1.26
N ALA A 58 13.41 -2.13 -2.14
CA ALA A 58 12.54 -0.99 -1.90
C ALA A 58 11.10 -1.43 -1.64
N ILE A 59 10.56 -2.30 -2.50
CA ILE A 59 9.23 -2.87 -2.36
C ILE A 59 9.04 -3.55 -1.00
N ALA A 60 9.99 -4.39 -0.57
CA ALA A 60 9.91 -5.06 0.72
C ALA A 60 9.93 -4.06 1.89
N ALA A 61 10.82 -3.06 1.82
CA ALA A 61 10.94 -2.02 2.84
C ALA A 61 9.68 -1.16 2.99
N ILE A 62 8.99 -0.96 1.88
CA ILE A 62 7.74 -0.23 1.78
C ILE A 62 6.60 -1.03 2.42
N GLN A 63 6.46 -2.30 2.02
CA GLN A 63 5.42 -3.16 2.55
C GLN A 63 5.57 -3.34 4.06
N ASP A 64 6.81 -3.47 4.54
CA ASP A 64 7.13 -3.53 5.97
C ASP A 64 6.69 -2.27 6.73
N GLN A 65 6.92 -1.07 6.16
CA GLN A 65 6.47 0.18 6.78
C GLN A 65 4.96 0.28 6.81
N ILE A 66 4.28 0.00 5.69
CA ILE A 66 2.82 0.02 5.60
C ILE A 66 2.23 -0.90 6.66
N VAL A 67 2.73 -2.13 6.78
CA VAL A 67 2.28 -3.09 7.79
C VAL A 67 2.57 -2.58 9.21
N THR A 68 3.74 -2.00 9.45
CA THR A 68 4.12 -1.51 10.78
C THR A 68 3.25 -0.32 11.21
N GLU A 69 3.09 0.70 10.36
CA GLU A 69 2.25 1.88 10.63
C GLU A 69 0.76 1.50 10.71
N ASN A 70 0.37 0.49 9.93
CA ASN A 70 -0.98 -0.06 9.97
C ASN A 70 -1.20 -1.17 11.01
N HIS A 71 -0.26 -1.41 11.92
CA HIS A 71 -0.36 -2.47 12.92
C HIS A 71 -0.86 -3.81 12.32
N GLY A 72 -0.47 -4.13 11.08
CA GLY A 72 -1.07 -5.17 10.25
C GLY A 72 -1.35 -4.71 8.81
N ARG A 73 -1.73 -5.64 7.93
CA ARG A 73 -2.10 -5.29 6.55
C ARG A 73 -3.51 -4.69 6.48
N LEU A 74 -3.78 -3.90 5.43
CA LEU A 74 -5.11 -3.32 5.20
C LEU A 74 -6.21 -4.39 5.12
N ASP A 75 -5.88 -5.51 4.45
CA ASP A 75 -6.73 -6.67 4.30
C ASP A 75 -6.70 -7.64 5.50
N GLU A 76 -6.01 -7.26 6.57
CA GLU A 76 -6.02 -7.92 7.89
C GLU A 76 -6.74 -7.08 8.95
N LEU A 77 -7.16 -5.86 8.63
CA LEU A 77 -7.88 -4.96 9.55
C LEU A 77 -9.07 -5.68 10.21
N GLU A 78 -9.16 -5.67 11.52
CA GLU A 78 -10.34 -6.17 12.21
C GLU A 78 -11.51 -5.19 12.02
N LEU A 79 -12.48 -5.59 11.21
CA LEU A 79 -13.65 -4.78 10.90
C LEU A 79 -14.70 -4.92 12.01
N THR A 80 -15.09 -3.79 12.59
CA THR A 80 -16.06 -3.73 13.69
C THR A 80 -17.37 -3.04 13.30
N GLY A 81 -17.48 -2.56 12.06
CA GLY A 81 -18.66 -1.87 11.57
C GLY A 81 -19.89 -2.77 11.55
N THR A 82 -21.04 -2.18 11.85
CA THR A 82 -22.35 -2.84 11.85
C THR A 82 -23.06 -2.75 10.52
N THR A 83 -22.61 -1.85 9.63
CA THR A 83 -23.14 -1.64 8.29
C THR A 83 -22.04 -1.68 7.23
N LEU A 84 -22.43 -1.82 5.96
CA LEU A 84 -21.55 -1.71 4.79
C LEU A 84 -20.80 -0.37 4.79
N THR A 85 -21.51 0.73 5.03
CA THR A 85 -20.94 2.08 5.10
C THR A 85 -19.86 2.20 6.18
N GLU A 86 -20.12 1.67 7.38
CA GLU A 86 -19.15 1.71 8.48
C GLU A 86 -17.90 0.88 8.19
N ASP A 87 -18.07 -0.33 7.66
CA ASP A 87 -16.94 -1.19 7.28
C ASP A 87 -16.10 -0.54 6.15
N LEU A 88 -16.74 0.06 5.14
CA LEU A 88 -16.05 0.84 4.09
C LEU A 88 -15.28 2.03 4.69
N SER A 89 -15.92 2.77 5.62
CA SER A 89 -15.28 3.91 6.28
C SER A 89 -14.02 3.50 7.03
N GLN A 90 -14.04 2.36 7.74
CA GLN A 90 -12.88 1.84 8.46
C GLN A 90 -11.72 1.51 7.51
N VAL A 91 -11.99 0.80 6.40
CA VAL A 91 -10.97 0.47 5.40
C VAL A 91 -10.36 1.74 4.80
N LEU A 92 -11.19 2.69 4.38
CA LEU A 92 -10.69 3.88 3.69
C LEU A 92 -9.98 4.86 4.62
N LYS A 93 -10.43 5.01 5.88
CA LYS A 93 -9.69 5.79 6.88
C LYS A 93 -8.33 5.17 7.18
N ARG A 94 -8.26 3.83 7.27
CA ARG A 94 -6.99 3.12 7.44
C ARG A 94 -6.05 3.37 6.27
N TYR A 95 -6.57 3.31 5.04
CA TYR A 95 -5.83 3.59 3.83
C TYR A 95 -5.28 5.03 3.78
N ILE A 96 -6.09 6.03 4.16
CA ILE A 96 -5.67 7.45 4.19
C ILE A 96 -4.49 7.67 5.15
N VAL A 97 -4.48 7.02 6.32
CA VAL A 97 -3.34 7.12 7.25
C VAL A 97 -2.05 6.61 6.61
N SER A 98 -2.13 5.58 5.76
CA SER A 98 -0.97 4.99 5.08
C SER A 98 -0.50 5.78 3.85
N ILE A 99 -1.36 6.62 3.28
CA ILE A 99 -1.11 7.27 2.00
C ILE A 99 -0.16 8.46 2.13
N ASP A 100 -0.14 9.11 3.29
CA ASP A 100 0.50 10.41 3.51
C ASP A 100 2.04 10.34 3.52
N THR A 101 2.61 9.24 4.02
CA THR A 101 4.08 9.08 4.12
C THR A 101 4.70 8.44 2.88
N PHE A 102 3.92 7.64 2.15
CA PHE A 102 4.48 6.66 1.23
C PHE A 102 4.05 6.84 -0.24
N ASN A 103 2.89 7.44 -0.50
CA ASN A 103 2.35 7.47 -1.85
C ASN A 103 3.07 8.48 -2.75
N GLN A 104 3.69 9.54 -2.22
CA GLN A 104 4.45 10.47 -3.06
C GLN A 104 5.65 9.78 -3.75
N ALA A 105 6.48 9.03 -3.02
CA ALA A 105 7.65 8.36 -3.61
C ALA A 105 7.27 7.21 -4.56
N ALA A 106 6.23 6.43 -4.24
CA ALA A 106 5.74 5.35 -5.08
C ALA A 106 5.04 5.84 -6.34
N VAL A 107 4.24 6.91 -6.25
CA VAL A 107 3.53 7.49 -7.39
C VAL A 107 4.51 8.27 -8.28
N ILE A 108 5.51 8.96 -7.74
CA ILE A 108 6.61 9.53 -8.53
C ILE A 108 7.35 8.41 -9.27
N THR A 109 7.66 7.31 -8.59
CA THR A 109 8.28 6.12 -9.21
C THR A 109 7.40 5.55 -10.32
N TRP A 110 6.08 5.44 -10.11
CA TRP A 110 5.11 5.03 -11.14
C TRP A 110 5.19 5.95 -12.35
N PHE A 111 5.04 7.27 -12.17
CA PHE A 111 5.02 8.24 -13.28
C PHE A 111 6.34 8.26 -14.05
N GLN A 112 7.48 8.14 -13.36
CA GLN A 112 8.80 8.09 -14.01
C GLN A 112 9.03 6.82 -14.84
N HIS A 113 8.28 5.74 -14.57
CA HIS A 113 8.41 4.46 -15.27
C HIS A 113 7.17 4.10 -16.11
N VAL A 114 6.19 5.00 -16.26
CA VAL A 114 5.02 4.80 -17.14
C VAL A 114 5.45 4.53 -18.59
N ASP A 115 6.53 5.17 -19.04
CA ASP A 115 7.12 4.98 -20.38
C ASP A 115 8.07 3.77 -20.47
N GLN A 116 8.29 3.04 -19.37
CA GLN A 116 9.03 1.78 -19.32
C GLN A 116 8.10 0.61 -18.92
N PRO A 117 7.15 0.21 -19.79
CA PRO A 117 6.17 -0.85 -19.52
C PRO A 117 6.78 -2.25 -19.31
N SER A 118 8.11 -2.38 -19.34
CA SER A 118 8.85 -3.64 -19.40
C SER A 118 9.59 -4.03 -18.12
N ASN A 119 9.50 -3.30 -17.00
CA ASN A 119 10.08 -3.78 -15.74
C ASN A 119 9.10 -4.74 -15.01
N PRO A 120 9.35 -6.06 -14.99
CA PRO A 120 8.43 -7.03 -14.40
C PRO A 120 8.27 -6.86 -12.89
N GLU A 121 9.27 -6.29 -12.22
CA GLU A 121 9.30 -6.10 -10.76
C GLU A 121 8.36 -4.95 -10.35
N VAL A 122 8.36 -3.84 -11.12
CA VAL A 122 7.38 -2.76 -10.95
C VAL A 122 5.97 -3.31 -11.15
N ARG A 123 5.75 -4.11 -12.20
CA ARG A 123 4.45 -4.72 -12.45
C ARG A 123 4.00 -5.65 -11.31
N ALA A 124 4.89 -6.50 -10.81
CA ALA A 124 4.56 -7.39 -9.69
C ALA A 124 4.17 -6.60 -8.43
N LEU A 125 4.81 -5.46 -8.16
CA LEU A 125 4.42 -4.55 -7.09
C LEU A 125 3.00 -4.02 -7.30
N LEU A 126 2.71 -3.47 -8.49
CA LEU A 126 1.39 -2.94 -8.83
C LEU A 126 0.29 -3.97 -8.54
N GLU A 127 0.51 -5.19 -9.02
CA GLU A 127 -0.43 -6.28 -8.82
C GLU A 127 -0.56 -6.66 -7.33
N SER A 128 0.54 -6.63 -6.55
CA SER A 128 0.47 -6.90 -5.11
C SER A 128 -0.32 -5.85 -4.33
N VAL A 129 -0.18 -4.57 -4.69
CA VAL A 129 -0.93 -3.47 -4.07
C VAL A 129 -2.40 -3.55 -4.45
N LYS A 130 -2.71 -3.76 -5.73
CA LYS A 130 -4.08 -3.99 -6.20
C LYS A 130 -4.73 -5.19 -5.53
N ALA A 131 -3.98 -6.27 -5.33
CA ALA A 131 -4.50 -7.46 -4.65
C ALA A 131 -4.85 -7.17 -3.18
N ILE A 132 -4.02 -6.41 -2.45
CA ILE A 132 -4.32 -5.96 -1.07
C ILE A 132 -5.57 -5.10 -1.04
N ASP A 133 -5.62 -4.07 -1.89
CA ASP A 133 -6.72 -3.12 -2.01
C ASP A 133 -8.04 -3.86 -2.32
N ALA A 134 -8.02 -4.76 -3.32
CA ALA A 134 -9.17 -5.56 -3.71
C ALA A 134 -9.62 -6.54 -2.61
N HIS A 135 -8.68 -7.22 -1.95
CA HIS A 135 -8.99 -8.17 -0.88
C HIS A 135 -9.62 -7.47 0.33
N ALA A 136 -9.20 -6.23 0.64
CA ALA A 136 -9.83 -5.43 1.69
C ALA A 136 -11.33 -5.20 1.42
N ILE A 137 -11.70 -4.85 0.18
CA ILE A 137 -13.10 -4.68 -0.24
C ILE A 137 -13.86 -6.01 -0.26
N ASP A 138 -13.22 -7.11 -0.66
CA ASP A 138 -13.85 -8.43 -0.62
C ASP A 138 -14.29 -8.80 0.79
N ARG A 139 -13.47 -8.53 1.82
CA ARG A 139 -13.87 -8.78 3.22
C ARG A 139 -15.05 -7.91 3.67
N VAL A 140 -15.10 -6.65 3.24
CA VAL A 140 -16.22 -5.76 3.51
C VAL A 140 -17.51 -6.32 2.90
N CYS A 141 -17.45 -6.72 1.62
CA CYS A 141 -18.60 -7.30 0.91
C CYS A 141 -19.05 -8.62 1.57
N GLN A 142 -18.11 -9.49 1.94
CA GLN A 142 -18.42 -10.76 2.62
C GLN A 142 -19.12 -10.53 3.95
N ARG A 143 -18.74 -9.51 4.73
CA ARG A 143 -19.41 -9.16 5.98
C ARG A 143 -20.82 -8.61 5.73
N ALA A 144 -20.97 -7.70 4.78
CA ALA A 144 -22.28 -7.16 4.38
C ALA A 144 -23.22 -8.27 3.88
N GLN A 145 -22.70 -9.25 3.12
CA GLN A 145 -23.45 -10.43 2.69
C GLN A 145 -23.90 -11.30 3.86
N LYS A 146 -23.02 -11.56 4.84
CA LYS A 146 -23.38 -12.30 6.06
C LYS A 146 -24.47 -11.60 6.89
N ARG A 147 -24.53 -10.27 6.84
CA ARG A 147 -25.58 -9.45 7.48
C ARG A 147 -26.87 -9.34 6.65
N GLY A 148 -26.85 -9.78 5.39
CA GLY A 148 -27.97 -9.64 4.47
C GLY A 148 -28.12 -8.25 3.84
N GLU A 149 -27.13 -7.37 3.98
CA GLU A 149 -27.10 -6.07 3.29
C GLU A 149 -26.85 -6.24 1.79
N LEU A 150 -26.01 -7.19 1.38
CA LEU A 150 -25.74 -7.50 -0.03
C LEU A 150 -26.10 -8.97 -0.33
N LYS A 151 -26.52 -9.25 -1.56
CA LYS A 151 -26.67 -10.61 -2.09
C LYS A 151 -25.32 -11.25 -2.36
N ALA A 152 -25.31 -12.59 -2.40
CA ALA A 152 -24.13 -13.38 -2.72
C ALA A 152 -23.61 -13.08 -4.14
N GLY A 153 -22.31 -12.88 -4.26
CA GLY A 153 -21.64 -12.52 -5.50
C GLY A 153 -20.32 -11.80 -5.25
N THR A 154 -19.70 -11.32 -6.32
CA THR A 154 -18.41 -10.62 -6.30
C THR A 154 -18.50 -9.35 -7.12
N LEU A 155 -17.92 -8.26 -6.62
CA LEU A 155 -17.79 -7.03 -7.40
C LEU A 155 -16.75 -7.21 -8.53
N PRO A 156 -16.89 -6.50 -9.66
CA PRO A 156 -15.82 -6.33 -10.64
C PRO A 156 -14.56 -5.73 -9.99
N ILE A 157 -13.38 -6.10 -10.48
CA ILE A 157 -12.11 -5.65 -9.90
C ILE A 157 -11.97 -4.13 -9.94
N GLU A 158 -12.46 -3.49 -11.01
CA GLU A 158 -12.45 -2.05 -11.20
C GLU A 158 -13.23 -1.34 -10.10
N LEU A 159 -14.35 -1.90 -9.68
CA LEU A 159 -15.20 -1.33 -8.63
C LEU A 159 -14.61 -1.54 -7.23
N LYS A 160 -13.79 -2.58 -7.04
CA LYS A 160 -13.00 -2.78 -5.81
C LYS A 160 -11.84 -1.79 -5.72
N LEU A 161 -11.18 -1.49 -6.84
CA LEU A 161 -10.00 -0.62 -6.88
C LEU A 161 -10.35 0.88 -6.89
N LEU A 162 -11.53 1.24 -7.41
CA LEU A 162 -12.01 2.62 -7.53
C LEU A 162 -11.76 3.52 -6.32
N PRO A 163 -12.12 3.14 -5.07
CA PRO A 163 -11.92 4.03 -3.93
C PRO A 163 -10.43 4.32 -3.66
N PHE A 164 -9.57 3.33 -3.85
CA PHE A 164 -8.13 3.49 -3.62
C PHE A 164 -7.49 4.34 -4.70
N ASP A 165 -7.84 4.12 -5.96
CA ASP A 165 -7.31 4.90 -7.08
C ASP A 165 -7.70 6.38 -6.97
N TRP A 166 -8.94 6.67 -6.56
CA TRP A 166 -9.40 8.03 -6.35
C TRP A 166 -8.70 8.73 -5.18
N LEU A 167 -8.55 8.04 -4.04
CA LEU A 167 -7.82 8.58 -2.88
C LEU A 167 -6.33 8.76 -3.18
N ARG A 168 -5.72 7.83 -3.93
CA ARG A 168 -4.33 7.88 -4.41
C ARG A 168 -4.09 9.10 -5.29
N TYR A 169 -5.00 9.39 -6.22
CA TYR A 169 -4.92 10.59 -7.04
C TYR A 169 -4.98 11.88 -6.20
N ARG A 170 -5.94 11.98 -5.26
CA ARG A 170 -6.06 13.16 -4.38
C ARG A 170 -4.83 13.38 -3.52
N ALA A 171 -4.30 12.32 -2.91
CA ALA A 171 -3.06 12.41 -2.15
C ALA A 171 -1.88 12.86 -3.02
N PHE A 172 -1.81 12.37 -4.26
CA PHE A 172 -0.78 12.78 -5.21
C PHE A 172 -0.89 14.27 -5.59
N THR A 173 -2.10 14.78 -5.81
CA THR A 173 -2.34 16.20 -6.12
C THR A 173 -2.34 17.11 -4.88
N ASN A 174 -2.03 16.58 -3.69
CA ASN A 174 -2.16 17.25 -2.40
C ASN A 174 -3.56 17.87 -2.19
N GLU A 175 -4.59 17.25 -2.75
CA GLU A 175 -5.97 17.62 -2.49
C GLU A 175 -6.40 17.12 -1.12
N PRO A 176 -7.06 17.96 -0.30
CA PRO A 176 -7.49 17.56 1.03
C PRO A 176 -8.52 16.44 0.97
N ILE A 177 -8.28 15.38 1.75
CA ILE A 177 -9.23 14.28 1.96
C ILE A 177 -9.94 14.53 3.29
N THR A 178 -11.11 15.16 3.22
CA THR A 178 -11.92 15.49 4.40
C THR A 178 -12.94 14.38 4.72
N ASP A 179 -13.49 14.38 5.93
CA ASP A 179 -14.60 13.47 6.29
C ASP A 179 -15.80 13.64 5.34
N ALA A 180 -16.09 14.86 4.89
CA ALA A 180 -17.14 15.13 3.90
C ALA A 180 -16.84 14.48 2.54
N THR A 181 -15.57 14.54 2.09
CA THR A 181 -15.11 13.89 0.85
C THR A 181 -15.26 12.38 0.95
N LEU A 182 -14.88 11.81 2.10
CA LEU A 182 -14.99 10.38 2.35
C LEU A 182 -16.45 9.93 2.41
N LYS A 183 -17.31 10.71 3.09
CA LYS A 183 -18.75 10.46 3.13
C LYS A 183 -19.37 10.46 1.73
N PHE A 184 -19.05 11.45 0.90
CA PHE A 184 -19.50 11.51 -0.48
C PHE A 184 -19.08 10.27 -1.28
N LEU A 185 -17.80 9.88 -1.20
CA LEU A 185 -17.32 8.68 -1.87
C LEU A 185 -18.10 7.44 -1.41
N ILE A 186 -18.30 7.26 -0.12
CA ILE A 186 -18.92 6.04 0.41
C ILE A 186 -20.42 6.03 0.11
N ASP A 187 -21.15 7.04 0.58
CA ASP A 187 -22.61 7.03 0.60
C ASP A 187 -23.24 7.34 -0.75
N ASP A 188 -22.60 8.22 -1.54
CA ASP A 188 -23.18 8.70 -2.80
C ASP A 188 -22.63 7.95 -4.02
N LEU A 189 -21.49 7.26 -3.90
CA LEU A 189 -20.87 6.51 -5.01
C LEU A 189 -20.75 5.00 -4.73
N LEU A 190 -19.98 4.60 -3.72
CA LEU A 190 -19.66 3.18 -3.51
C LEU A 190 -20.87 2.36 -3.10
N VAL A 191 -21.59 2.79 -2.07
CA VAL A 191 -22.75 2.06 -1.54
C VAL A 191 -23.82 1.87 -2.61
N PRO A 192 -24.28 2.91 -3.34
CA PRO A 192 -25.23 2.73 -4.44
C PRO A 192 -24.71 1.81 -5.54
N ALA A 193 -23.43 1.91 -5.92
CA ALA A 193 -22.85 1.04 -6.94
C ALA A 193 -22.80 -0.43 -6.47
N TYR A 194 -22.48 -0.67 -5.19
CA TYR A 194 -22.38 -2.01 -4.63
C TYR A 194 -23.77 -2.65 -4.54
N TYR A 195 -24.80 -1.89 -4.13
CA TYR A 195 -26.20 -2.32 -4.20
C TYR A 195 -26.70 -2.51 -5.63
N HIS A 196 -26.21 -1.76 -6.61
CA HIS A 196 -26.60 -2.00 -8.00
C HIS A 196 -26.09 -3.36 -8.51
N VAL A 197 -24.87 -3.73 -8.14
CA VAL A 197 -24.22 -4.98 -8.59
C VAL A 197 -24.66 -6.19 -7.75
N LEU A 198 -24.82 -5.99 -6.44
CA LEU A 198 -25.06 -7.06 -5.45
C LEU A 198 -26.36 -6.87 -4.64
N GLY A 199 -27.26 -5.97 -5.02
CA GLY A 199 -28.56 -5.77 -4.35
C GLY A 199 -29.69 -6.60 -4.91
#